data_AF-A0A415E722-F1
#
_entry.id   AF-A0A415E722-F1
#
_cell.length_a   1.000
_cell.length_b   1.000
_cell.length_c   1.000
_cell.angle_alpha   90.00
_cell.angle_beta   90.00
_cell.angle_gamma   90.00
#
_symmetry.space_group_name_H-M   'P 1'
#
loop_
_entity.id
_entity.type
_entity.pdbx_description
1 polymer ?
#
loop_
_entity_poly.entity_id
_entity_poly.type
_entity_poly.pdbx_seq_one_letter_code
_entity_poly.pdbx_strand_id
1 'polypeptide(L)'
;MKRIILITLAICLTFSFVSCGNDDDEQLVERSIDGVAAYLGYTDGVDIDLSEDMDGTGAKAGKYFKDGKVYIYEFDPDSSTYKYWQSETDTCVGGFVLLFDPDIDEEPNDYEILEQTERIQNIKFKPV
;
A
#
# COMPACT_ATOMS: atom_id res chain seq x y z
N MET A 1 -30.30 -26.18 28.22
CA MET A 1 -28.86 -25.90 28.12
C MET A 1 -28.36 -26.30 26.74
N LYS A 2 -28.20 -25.36 25.80
CA LYS A 2 -27.58 -25.51 24.44
C LYS A 2 -27.74 -24.29 23.50
N ARG A 3 -28.25 -23.13 23.97
CA ARG A 3 -28.55 -21.97 23.10
C ARG A 3 -27.79 -20.67 23.45
N ILE A 4 -26.85 -20.71 24.40
CA ILE A 4 -26.13 -19.51 24.88
C ILE A 4 -24.74 -19.34 24.22
N ILE A 5 -24.23 -20.36 23.52
CA ILE A 5 -22.85 -20.36 22.99
C ILE A 5 -22.70 -19.50 21.70
N LEU A 6 -23.80 -19.14 21.02
CA LEU A 6 -23.71 -18.46 19.72
C LEU A 6 -23.57 -16.94 19.78
N ILE A 7 -23.79 -16.29 20.93
CA ILE A 7 -23.78 -14.81 21.01
C ILE A 7 -22.39 -14.27 21.39
N THR A 8 -21.53 -15.06 22.04
CA THR A 8 -20.21 -14.59 22.48
C THR A 8 -19.17 -14.53 21.36
N LEU A 9 -19.36 -15.26 20.25
CA LEU A 9 -18.41 -15.28 19.13
C LEU A 9 -18.58 -14.09 18.15
N ALA A 10 -19.73 -13.39 18.20
CA ALA A 10 -20.02 -12.29 17.27
C ALA A 10 -19.49 -10.92 17.72
N ILE A 11 -19.05 -10.77 18.98
CA ILE A 11 -18.62 -9.48 19.55
C ILE A 11 -17.10 -9.25 19.36
N CYS A 12 -16.34 -10.27 18.96
CA CYS A 12 -14.90 -10.14 18.71
C CYS A 12 -14.55 -9.63 17.30
N LEU A 13 -15.51 -9.53 16.38
CA LEU A 13 -15.27 -9.10 14.99
C LEU A 13 -15.54 -7.61 14.71
N THR A 14 -15.99 -6.84 15.71
CA THR A 14 -16.27 -5.40 15.55
C THR A 14 -15.19 -4.50 16.16
N PHE A 15 -14.01 -5.06 16.51
CA PHE A 15 -12.86 -4.30 17.02
C PHE A 15 -11.78 -4.03 15.96
N SER A 16 -12.16 -4.02 14.68
CA SER A 16 -11.27 -3.54 13.62
C SER A 16 -11.28 -2.02 13.58
N PHE A 17 -10.40 -1.44 14.39
CA PHE A 17 -9.71 -0.16 14.18
C PHE A 17 -10.58 1.12 14.14
N VAL A 18 -11.13 1.51 15.28
CA VAL A 18 -11.03 2.93 15.66
C VAL A 18 -9.60 3.14 16.14
N SER A 19 -8.69 3.43 15.21
CA SER A 19 -7.41 4.05 15.52
C SER A 19 -7.60 5.57 15.56
N CYS A 20 -8.41 6.05 16.51
CA CYS A 20 -8.26 7.40 17.01
C CYS A 20 -7.18 7.35 18.09
N GLY A 21 -5.92 7.48 17.66
CA GLY A 21 -4.75 7.56 18.53
C GLY A 21 -3.85 8.63 17.98
N ASN A 22 -4.10 9.84 18.47
CA ASN A 22 -3.38 11.06 18.14
C ASN A 22 -2.17 11.14 19.07
N ASP A 23 -1.09 10.44 18.71
CA ASP A 23 0.22 10.54 19.35
C ASP A 23 1.27 10.53 18.23
N ASP A 24 2.12 11.55 18.20
CA ASP A 24 3.26 11.72 17.28
C ASP A 24 4.37 10.67 17.51
N ASP A 25 3.99 9.41 17.69
CA ASP A 25 4.91 8.27 17.66
C ASP A 25 5.22 8.00 16.19
N GLU A 26 6.50 8.18 15.81
CA GLU A 26 6.99 7.84 14.47
C GLU A 26 6.57 6.41 14.11
N GLN A 27 5.52 6.28 13.29
CA GLN A 27 5.01 4.97 12.89
C GLN A 27 6.01 4.34 11.94
N LEU A 28 6.79 3.39 12.46
CA LEU A 28 7.75 2.64 11.64
C LEU A 28 7.02 1.62 10.78
N VAL A 29 7.18 1.76 9.46
CA VAL A 29 6.56 0.93 8.44
C VAL A 29 7.42 -0.31 8.18
N GLU A 30 6.78 -1.46 8.03
CA GLU A 30 7.49 -2.67 7.62
C GLU A 30 7.97 -2.55 6.17
N ARG A 31 9.20 -2.98 5.89
CA ARG A 31 9.79 -2.89 4.54
C ARG A 31 9.27 -4.02 3.65
N SER A 32 7.99 -3.94 3.32
CA SER A 32 7.27 -4.86 2.44
C SER A 32 6.12 -4.12 1.76
N ILE A 33 5.63 -4.66 0.64
CA ILE A 33 4.45 -4.11 -0.07
C ILE A 33 3.25 -3.99 0.89
N ASP A 34 2.99 -5.03 1.68
CA ASP A 34 1.88 -5.04 2.64
C ASP A 34 2.07 -4.03 3.77
N GLY A 35 3.31 -3.78 4.20
CA GLY A 35 3.62 -2.74 5.18
C GLY A 35 3.30 -1.34 4.66
N VAL A 36 3.72 -1.04 3.43
CA VAL A 36 3.41 0.23 2.75
C VAL A 36 1.91 0.37 2.54
N ALA A 37 1.24 -0.68 2.04
CA ALA A 37 -0.22 -0.69 1.83
C ALA A 37 -0.97 -0.42 3.14
N ALA A 38 -0.62 -1.12 4.22
CA ALA A 38 -1.25 -0.95 5.52
C ALA A 38 -1.06 0.46 6.08
N TYR A 39 0.13 1.05 5.92
CA TYR A 39 0.39 2.43 6.32
C TYR A 39 -0.50 3.43 5.58
N LEU A 40 -0.78 3.19 4.30
CA LEU A 40 -1.64 4.03 3.45
C LEU A 40 -3.14 3.74 3.65
N GLY A 41 -3.48 2.67 4.36
CA GLY A 41 -4.87 2.24 4.58
C GLY A 41 -5.43 1.39 3.44
N TYR A 42 -4.58 0.80 2.61
CA TYR A 42 -4.94 -0.17 1.60
C TYR A 42 -4.93 -1.57 2.20
N THR A 43 -6.00 -2.32 1.96
CA THR A 43 -6.22 -3.68 2.48
C THR A 43 -6.65 -4.59 1.34
N ASP A 44 -6.59 -5.90 1.55
CA ASP A 44 -7.05 -6.93 0.59
C ASP A 44 -6.37 -6.85 -0.79
N GLY A 45 -5.07 -6.56 -0.82
CA GLY A 45 -4.28 -6.52 -2.06
C GLY A 45 -4.13 -7.89 -2.72
N VAL A 46 -4.05 -7.89 -4.04
CA VAL A 46 -3.86 -9.08 -4.87
C VAL A 46 -2.49 -9.04 -5.54
N ASP A 47 -1.75 -10.14 -5.45
CA ASP A 47 -0.44 -10.29 -6.10
C ASP A 47 -0.57 -10.17 -7.63
N ILE A 48 0.36 -9.42 -8.21
CA ILE A 48 0.51 -9.27 -9.66
C ILE A 48 1.44 -10.38 -10.13
N ASP A 49 1.00 -11.16 -11.12
CA ASP A 49 1.85 -12.13 -11.78
C ASP A 49 2.82 -11.43 -12.74
N LEU A 50 3.98 -11.05 -12.22
CA LEU A 50 5.06 -10.43 -13.00
C LEU A 50 5.69 -11.36 -14.05
N SER A 51 5.29 -12.63 -14.11
CA SER A 51 5.78 -13.57 -15.13
C SER A 51 5.05 -13.42 -16.47
N GLU A 52 3.81 -12.89 -16.46
CA GLU A 52 3.06 -12.59 -17.69
C GLU A 52 3.42 -11.19 -18.24
N ASP A 53 3.80 -10.26 -17.36
CA ASP A 53 4.25 -8.88 -17.68
C ASP A 53 5.77 -8.75 -17.91
N MET A 54 6.45 -9.85 -18.28
CA MET A 54 7.89 -9.86 -18.60
C MET A 54 8.22 -9.07 -19.88
N ASP A 55 8.17 -7.74 -19.82
CA ASP A 55 9.20 -6.88 -20.40
C ASP A 55 8.95 -5.42 -19.95
N GLY A 56 9.73 -4.98 -18.95
CA GLY A 56 10.06 -3.56 -18.86
C GLY A 56 9.83 -2.88 -17.51
N THR A 57 8.99 -3.41 -16.62
CA THR A 57 8.76 -2.71 -15.34
C THR A 57 9.99 -2.76 -14.45
N GLY A 58 10.73 -3.88 -14.39
CA GLY A 58 11.92 -4.04 -13.54
C GLY A 58 11.63 -4.31 -12.06
N ALA A 59 10.36 -4.54 -11.71
CA ALA A 59 9.91 -4.82 -10.35
C ALA A 59 10.24 -6.26 -9.91
N LYS A 60 10.50 -6.46 -8.62
CA LYS A 60 10.70 -7.75 -7.96
C LYS A 60 9.39 -8.39 -7.51
N ALA A 61 8.43 -7.56 -7.11
CA ALA A 61 7.11 -7.95 -6.67
C ALA A 61 6.13 -6.80 -6.93
N GLY A 62 4.84 -7.12 -7.01
CA GLY A 62 3.80 -6.12 -7.19
C GLY A 62 2.47 -6.61 -6.61
N LYS A 63 1.68 -5.68 -6.09
CA LYS A 63 0.27 -5.91 -5.72
C LYS A 63 -0.60 -4.77 -6.22
N TYR A 64 -1.83 -5.10 -6.60
CA TYR A 64 -2.86 -4.08 -6.79
C TYR A 64 -3.88 -4.11 -5.66
N PHE A 65 -4.46 -2.95 -5.39
CA PHE A 65 -5.42 -2.68 -4.33
C PHE A 65 -6.60 -1.91 -4.90
N LYS A 66 -7.67 -1.79 -4.11
CA LYS A 66 -8.86 -1.00 -4.47
C LYS A 66 -9.41 -1.41 -5.84
N ASP A 67 -9.56 -2.71 -6.10
CA ASP A 67 -10.07 -3.24 -7.38
C ASP A 67 -9.25 -2.81 -8.61
N GLY A 68 -7.92 -2.73 -8.46
CA GLY A 68 -7.00 -2.39 -9.55
C GLY A 68 -6.72 -0.90 -9.69
N LYS A 69 -7.24 -0.05 -8.79
CA LYS A 69 -7.04 1.40 -8.86
C LYS A 69 -5.67 1.87 -8.35
N VAL A 70 -5.02 1.08 -7.49
CA VAL A 70 -3.73 1.41 -6.89
C VAL A 70 -2.79 0.23 -7.05
N TYR A 71 -1.59 0.48 -7.56
CA TYR A 71 -0.53 -0.52 -7.70
C TYR A 71 0.66 -0.13 -6.82
N ILE A 72 1.22 -1.10 -6.10
CA ILE A 72 2.46 -0.96 -5.35
C ILE A 72 3.45 -1.97 -5.90
N TYR A 73 4.59 -1.49 -6.37
CA TYR A 73 5.68 -2.32 -6.87
C TYR A 73 6.92 -2.19 -5.99
N GLU A 74 7.60 -3.31 -5.76
CA GLU A 74 8.90 -3.36 -5.10
C GLU A 74 10.02 -3.46 -6.14
N PHE A 75 11.09 -2.70 -5.93
CA PHE A 75 12.26 -2.63 -6.78
C PHE A 75 13.54 -2.83 -6.00
N ASP A 76 14.64 -3.08 -6.73
CA ASP A 76 15.95 -2.79 -6.19
C ASP A 76 16.17 -1.26 -6.12
N PRO A 77 16.45 -0.67 -4.93
CA PRO A 77 16.68 0.76 -4.80
C PRO A 77 17.82 1.30 -5.67
N ASP A 78 18.77 0.45 -6.05
CA ASP A 78 19.91 0.84 -6.89
C ASP A 78 19.66 0.63 -8.39
N SER A 79 18.55 -0.04 -8.77
CA SER A 79 18.22 -0.30 -10.17
C SER A 79 18.01 0.97 -10.97
N SER A 80 18.37 0.92 -12.26
CA SER A 80 18.08 2.01 -13.21
C SER A 80 16.59 2.29 -13.32
N THR A 81 15.75 1.27 -13.21
CA THR A 81 14.30 1.43 -13.37
C THR A 81 13.66 2.11 -12.15
N TYR A 82 14.09 1.79 -10.94
CA TYR A 82 13.65 2.55 -9.76
C TYR A 82 14.12 4.01 -9.81
N LYS A 83 15.32 4.28 -10.33
CA LYS A 83 15.82 5.65 -10.54
C LYS A 83 15.03 6.41 -11.60
N TYR A 84 14.57 5.72 -12.66
CA TYR A 84 13.65 6.29 -13.63
C TYR A 84 12.32 6.68 -12.97
N TRP A 85 11.70 5.78 -12.19
CA TRP A 85 10.46 6.11 -11.49
C TRP A 85 10.63 7.28 -10.50
N GLN A 86 11.76 7.36 -9.79
CA GLN A 86 12.07 8.52 -8.95
C GLN A 86 12.15 9.85 -9.72
N SER A 87 12.44 9.83 -11.02
CA SER A 87 12.40 11.05 -11.85
C SER A 87 11.04 11.35 -12.46
N GLU A 88 10.15 10.35 -12.54
CA GLU A 88 8.84 10.48 -13.20
C GLU A 88 7.70 10.70 -12.19
N THR A 89 7.87 10.27 -10.94
CA THR A 89 6.83 10.37 -9.91
C THR A 89 7.38 10.65 -8.52
N ASP A 90 6.58 11.36 -7.73
CA ASP A 90 6.84 11.68 -6.32
C ASP A 90 6.41 10.56 -5.36
N THR A 91 5.86 9.47 -5.89
CA THR A 91 5.31 8.32 -5.15
C THR A 91 6.33 7.19 -4.93
N CYS A 92 7.63 7.52 -4.99
CA CYS A 92 8.72 6.58 -4.74
C CYS A 92 9.22 6.65 -3.29
N VAL A 93 9.36 5.51 -2.61
CA VAL A 93 9.94 5.48 -1.26
C VAL A 93 10.67 4.17 -0.96
N GLY A 94 11.94 4.26 -0.58
CA GLY A 94 12.73 3.13 -0.05
C GLY A 94 12.77 1.85 -0.89
N GLY A 95 12.59 1.95 -2.21
CA GLY A 95 12.51 0.81 -3.14
C GLY A 95 11.10 0.47 -3.60
N PHE A 96 10.08 1.20 -3.16
CA PHE A 96 8.69 1.01 -3.57
C PHE A 96 8.22 2.15 -4.47
N VAL A 97 7.37 1.84 -5.44
CA VAL A 97 6.72 2.80 -6.33
C VAL A 97 5.22 2.58 -6.27
N LEU A 98 4.47 3.67 -6.08
CA LEU A 98 3.01 3.66 -6.13
C LEU A 98 2.48 4.27 -7.42
N LEU A 99 1.60 3.56 -8.10
CA LEU A 99 0.94 4.04 -9.32
C LEU A 99 -0.58 4.03 -9.12
N PHE A 100 -1.23 5.07 -9.60
CA PHE A 100 -2.69 5.19 -9.62
C PHE A 100 -3.15 4.94 -11.06
N ASP A 101 -4.14 4.07 -11.24
CA ASP A 101 -4.69 3.78 -12.56
C ASP A 101 -5.45 5.02 -13.10
N PRO A 102 -5.06 5.59 -14.25
CA PRO A 102 -5.75 6.74 -14.83
C PRO A 102 -7.01 6.37 -15.61
N ASP A 103 -7.23 5.09 -15.96
CA ASP A 103 -8.27 4.65 -16.90
C ASP A 103 -9.62 4.33 -16.22
N ILE A 104 -9.77 4.66 -14.94
CA ILE A 104 -11.05 4.55 -14.24
C ILE A 104 -11.87 5.80 -14.56
N ASP A 105 -13.12 5.64 -15.02
CA ASP A 105 -14.08 6.72 -15.29
C ASP A 105 -14.37 7.66 -14.09
N GLU A 106 -13.81 7.35 -12.91
CA GLU A 106 -13.72 8.24 -11.75
C GLU A 106 -12.26 8.70 -11.63
N GLU A 107 -11.96 9.91 -12.12
CA GLU A 107 -10.67 10.55 -11.83
C GLU A 107 -10.44 10.48 -10.31
N PRO A 108 -9.34 9.84 -9.85
CA PRO A 108 -9.00 9.90 -8.44
C PRO A 108 -8.93 11.37 -8.04
N ASN A 109 -9.67 11.74 -6.99
CA ASN A 109 -9.73 13.14 -6.56
C ASN A 109 -8.30 13.64 -6.33
N ASP A 110 -7.88 14.70 -7.01
CA ASP A 110 -6.52 15.26 -6.93
C ASP A 110 -6.04 15.42 -5.47
N TYR A 111 -6.96 15.74 -4.56
CA TYR A 111 -6.68 15.84 -3.12
C TYR A 111 -6.25 14.52 -2.48
N GLU A 112 -6.87 13.40 -2.87
CA GLU A 112 -6.51 12.07 -2.37
C GLU A 112 -5.12 11.65 -2.88
N ILE A 113 -4.81 11.91 -4.15
CA ILE A 113 -3.48 11.62 -4.72
C ILE A 113 -2.40 12.42 -4.01
N LEU A 114 -2.64 13.72 -3.79
CA LEU A 114 -1.72 14.61 -3.07
C LEU A 114 -1.51 14.14 -1.63
N GLU A 115 -2.58 13.84 -0.90
CA GLU A 115 -2.49 13.34 0.48
C GLU A 115 -1.68 12.03 0.55
N GLN A 116 -1.93 11.09 -0.36
CA GLN A 116 -1.20 9.82 -0.38
C GLN A 116 0.26 10.01 -0.77
N THR A 117 0.56 10.91 -1.69
CA THR A 117 1.93 11.26 -2.07
C THR A 117 2.70 11.84 -0.87
N GLU A 118 2.10 12.78 -0.13
CA GLU A 118 2.70 13.33 1.09
C GLU A 118 2.92 12.25 2.16
N ARG A 119 1.96 11.34 2.34
CA ARG A 119 2.09 10.23 3.29
C ARG A 119 3.22 9.28 2.90
N ILE A 120 3.33 8.92 1.63
CA ILE A 120 4.41 8.05 1.10
C ILE A 120 5.79 8.65 1.38
N GLN A 121 5.98 9.94 1.12
CA GLN A 121 7.26 10.61 1.33
C GLN A 121 7.68 10.66 2.81
N ASN A 122 6.72 10.59 3.72
CA ASN A 122 6.95 10.59 5.16
C ASN A 122 7.18 9.20 5.76
N ILE A 123 7.08 8.12 4.97
CA ILE A 123 7.32 6.76 5.45
C ILE A 123 8.73 6.62 6.04
N LYS A 124 8.78 6.14 7.28
CA LYS A 124 10.01 5.70 7.95
C LYS A 124 9.98 4.19 8.08
N PHE A 125 10.86 3.50 7.38
CA PHE A 125 10.93 2.04 7.46
C PHE A 125 11.59 1.59 8.77
N LYS A 126 11.12 0.45 9.29
CA LYS A 126 11.83 -0.32 10.32
C LYS A 126 13.25 -0.64 9.83
N PRO A 127 14.26 -0.62 10.72
CA PRO A 127 15.60 -1.07 10.38
C PRO A 127 15.57 -2.55 9.97
N VAL A 128 16.41 -2.90 8.99
CA VAL A 128 16.58 -4.27 8.46
C VAL A 128 17.64 -5.01 9.27
#